data_AF-A0AAX3Y885-F1
#
_entry.id   AF-A0AAX3Y885-F1
#
_cell.length_a   1.000
_cell.length_b   1.000
_cell.length_c   1.000
_cell.angle_alpha   90.00
_cell.angle_beta   90.00
_cell.angle_gamma   90.00
#
_symmetry.space_group_name_H-M   'P 1'
#
loop_
_entity.id
_entity.type
_entity.pdbx_description
1 polymer ?
#
loop_
_entity_poly.entity_id
_entity_poly.type
_entity_poly.pdbx_seq_one_letter_code
_entity_poly.pdbx_strand_id
1 'polypeptide(L)'
;MGVDVIDVRAAQCLTERPFADFATSAIHTLIDAVADAMIRCGFSTQDARENATVAVSGLRAILLDRLVTGDVARTDRSASRLIEQVAAE
;
A
#
# COMPACT_ATOMS: atom_id res chain seq x y z
N MET A 1 4.39 -20.49 3.55
CA MET A 1 3.07 -20.91 4.07
C MET A 1 2.64 -19.86 5.07
N GLY A 2 1.68 -19.02 4.70
CA GLY A 2 1.29 -17.84 5.47
C GLY A 2 0.74 -16.74 4.56
N VAL A 3 -0.23 -17.10 3.72
CA VAL A 3 -1.05 -16.11 3.00
C VAL A 3 -2.29 -15.98 3.88
N ASP A 4 -2.33 -14.93 4.70
CA ASP A 4 -3.42 -14.71 5.64
C ASP A 4 -4.76 -14.58 4.90
N VAL A 5 -5.77 -15.26 5.44
CA VAL A 5 -7.11 -15.50 4.89
C VAL A 5 -7.88 -14.23 4.46
N ILE A 6 -7.39 -13.04 4.79
CA ILE A 6 -8.03 -11.76 4.47
C ILE A 6 -7.69 -11.28 3.04
N ASP A 7 -6.56 -11.65 2.46
CA ASP A 7 -6.22 -11.24 1.08
C ASP A 7 -6.87 -12.15 0.02
N VAL A 8 -7.03 -13.45 0.31
CA VAL A 8 -7.43 -14.44 -0.72
C VAL A 8 -8.86 -14.25 -1.24
N ARG A 9 -9.83 -13.79 -0.43
CA ARG A 9 -11.22 -13.57 -0.88
C ARG A 9 -11.38 -12.29 -1.69
N ALA A 10 -10.67 -11.22 -1.32
CA ALA A 10 -10.63 -9.98 -2.10
C ALA A 10 -9.89 -10.19 -3.43
N ALA A 11 -8.77 -10.92 -3.40
CA ALA A 11 -8.07 -11.35 -4.60
C ALA A 11 -9.00 -12.15 -5.53
N GLN A 12 -9.74 -13.13 -5.01
CA GLN A 12 -10.70 -13.91 -5.80
C GLN A 12 -11.80 -13.06 -6.45
N CYS A 13 -12.32 -12.04 -5.75
CA CYS A 13 -13.33 -11.13 -6.30
C CYS A 13 -12.79 -10.26 -7.45
N LEU A 14 -11.49 -9.94 -7.43
CA LEU A 14 -10.80 -9.20 -8.50
C LEU A 14 -10.25 -10.12 -9.61
N THR A 15 -10.13 -11.43 -9.37
CA THR A 15 -9.65 -12.41 -10.36
C THR A 15 -10.72 -12.74 -11.39
N GLU A 16 -11.98 -12.37 -11.14
CA GLU A 16 -12.98 -12.32 -12.20
C GLU A 16 -12.62 -11.20 -13.18
N ARG A 17 -12.34 -11.62 -14.42
CA ARG A 17 -11.51 -10.91 -15.40
C ARG A 17 -11.85 -9.45 -15.76
N PRO A 18 -13.08 -8.90 -15.65
CA PRO A 18 -13.29 -7.52 -16.10
C PRO A 18 -12.56 -6.45 -15.27
N PHE A 19 -12.16 -6.74 -14.02
CA PHE A 19 -11.56 -5.73 -13.14
C PHE A 19 -10.07 -5.92 -12.85
N ALA A 20 -9.48 -7.06 -13.21
CA ALA A 20 -8.09 -7.38 -12.90
C ALA A 20 -7.10 -6.36 -13.50
N ASP A 21 -7.28 -6.01 -14.78
CA ASP A 21 -6.42 -5.06 -15.48
C ASP A 21 -6.57 -3.64 -14.91
N PHE A 22 -7.82 -3.24 -14.62
CA PHE A 22 -8.11 -1.97 -13.97
C PHE A 22 -7.46 -1.88 -12.59
N ALA A 23 -7.65 -2.90 -11.74
CA ALA A 23 -7.09 -2.93 -10.40
C ALA A 23 -5.56 -2.89 -10.43
N THR A 24 -4.93 -3.63 -11.35
CA THR A 24 -3.48 -3.60 -11.55
C THR A 24 -3.00 -2.21 -11.97
N SER A 25 -3.66 -1.60 -12.95
CA SER A 25 -3.33 -0.26 -13.43
C SER A 25 -3.51 0.80 -12.34
N ALA A 26 -4.57 0.73 -11.55
CA ALA A 26 -4.82 1.66 -10.46
C ALA A 26 -3.75 1.57 -9.37
N ILE A 27 -3.32 0.36 -9.00
CA ILE A 27 -2.25 0.16 -8.01
C ILE A 27 -0.93 0.73 -8.53
N HIS A 28 -0.55 0.43 -9.78
CA HIS A 28 0.67 0.98 -10.38
C HIS A 28 0.63 2.51 -10.47
N THR A 29 -0.51 3.09 -10.86
CA THR A 29 -0.68 4.56 -10.93
C THR A 29 -0.45 5.20 -9.56
N LEU A 30 -0.95 4.57 -8.49
CA LEU A 30 -0.76 5.08 -7.14
C LEU A 30 0.70 4.95 -6.67
N ILE A 31 1.34 3.80 -6.93
CA ILE A 31 2.76 3.58 -6.61
C ILE A 31 3.63 4.61 -7.34
N ASP A 32 3.42 4.78 -8.64
CA ASP A 32 4.22 5.69 -9.46
C ASP A 32 4.04 7.15 -8.99
N ALA A 33 2.82 7.56 -8.63
CA ALA A 33 2.58 8.90 -8.08
C ALA A 33 3.29 9.16 -6.74
N VAL A 34 3.38 8.15 -5.87
CA VAL A 34 4.11 8.23 -4.60
C VAL A 34 5.61 8.20 -4.84
N ALA A 35 6.10 7.35 -5.75
CA ALA A 35 7.51 7.29 -6.13
C ALA A 35 7.99 8.64 -6.70
N ASP A 36 7.19 9.26 -7.58
CA ASP A 36 7.47 10.60 -8.11
C ASP A 36 7.54 11.65 -6.99
N ALA A 37 6.70 11.52 -5.95
CA ALA A 37 6.78 12.40 -4.79
C ALA A 37 8.06 12.19 -3.97
N MET A 38 8.45 10.94 -3.75
CA MET A 38 9.71 10.60 -3.07
C MET A 38 10.93 11.12 -3.85
N ILE A 39 10.95 10.99 -5.18
CA ILE A 39 12.03 11.53 -6.03
C ILE A 39 12.15 13.05 -5.85
N ARG A 40 11.02 13.78 -5.84
CA ARG A 40 11.02 15.24 -5.57
C ARG A 40 11.53 15.59 -4.17
N CYS A 41 11.45 14.66 -3.21
CA CYS A 41 11.99 14.81 -1.87
C CYS A 41 13.46 14.39 -1.73
N GLY A 42 14.11 13.92 -2.82
CA GLY A 42 15.54 13.62 -2.85
C GLY A 42 15.91 12.13 -2.75
N PHE A 43 14.92 11.23 -2.78
CA PHE A 43 15.16 9.78 -2.81
C PHE A 43 15.69 9.36 -4.19
N SER A 44 16.51 8.30 -4.23
CA SER A 44 16.96 7.73 -5.50
C SER A 44 15.76 7.14 -6.26
N THR A 45 15.81 7.13 -7.60
CA THR A 45 14.72 6.55 -8.42
C THR A 45 14.47 5.08 -8.11
N GLN A 46 15.52 4.32 -7.75
CA GLN A 46 15.40 2.91 -7.39
C GLN A 46 14.69 2.76 -6.04
N ASP A 47 15.17 3.44 -5.00
CA ASP A 47 14.61 3.32 -3.65
C ASP A 47 13.20 3.91 -3.59
N ALA A 48 12.93 4.99 -4.33
CA ALA A 48 11.63 5.65 -4.36
C ALA A 48 10.50 4.70 -4.80
N ARG A 49 10.72 3.85 -5.80
CA ARG A 49 9.66 2.93 -6.27
C ARG A 49 9.45 1.76 -5.32
N GLU A 50 10.52 1.23 -4.76
CA GLU A 50 10.47 0.16 -3.76
C GLU A 50 9.76 0.65 -2.48
N ASN A 51 10.18 1.80 -1.96
CA ASN A 51 9.58 2.43 -0.78
C ASN A 51 8.13 2.86 -1.02
N ALA A 52 7.80 3.37 -2.22
CA ALA A 52 6.41 3.67 -2.59
C ALA A 52 5.54 2.40 -2.61
N THR A 53 6.08 1.27 -3.09
CA THR A 53 5.35 -0.01 -3.10
C THR A 53 5.04 -0.47 -1.69
N VAL A 54 6.02 -0.39 -0.78
CA VAL A 54 5.83 -0.71 0.65
C VAL A 54 4.81 0.23 1.29
N ALA A 55 4.94 1.53 1.08
CA ALA A 55 4.05 2.55 1.64
C ALA A 55 2.59 2.34 1.19
N VAL A 56 2.36 2.22 -0.13
CA VAL A 56 1.00 2.07 -0.69
C VAL A 56 0.35 0.77 -0.23
N SER A 57 1.08 -0.34 -0.27
CA SER A 57 0.55 -1.64 0.14
C SER A 57 0.24 -1.66 1.65
N GLY A 58 1.15 -1.14 2.47
CA GLY A 58 0.99 -1.09 3.92
C GLY A 58 -0.12 -0.14 4.38
N LEU A 59 -0.18 1.09 3.83
CA LEU A 59 -1.23 2.06 4.16
C LEU A 59 -2.62 1.55 3.78
N ARG A 60 -2.75 0.86 2.63
CA ARG A 60 -4.01 0.22 2.23
C ARG A 60 -4.43 -0.86 3.22
N ALA A 61 -3.49 -1.68 3.70
CA ALA A 61 -3.79 -2.71 4.69
C ALA A 61 -4.22 -2.10 6.04
N ILE A 62 -3.56 -1.04 6.49
CA ILE A 62 -3.91 -0.31 7.72
C ILE A 62 -5.29 0.35 7.60
N LEU A 63 -5.62 0.91 6.43
CA LEU A 63 -6.93 1.49 6.18
C LEU A 63 -8.04 0.43 6.24
N LEU A 64 -7.79 -0.75 5.65
CA LEU A 64 -8.72 -1.89 5.74
C LEU A 64 -8.87 -2.35 7.20
N ASP A 65 -7.76 -2.47 7.94
CA ASP A 65 -7.77 -2.81 9.36
C ASP A 65 -8.62 -1.82 10.18
N ARG A 66 -8.47 -0.52 9.93
CA ARG A 66 -9.31 0.52 10.56
C ARG A 66 -10.78 0.36 10.20
N LEU A 67 -11.10 0.10 8.93
CA LEU A 67 -12.47 -0.08 8.47
C LEU A 67 -13.14 -1.27 9.14
N VAL A 68 -12.40 -2.37 9.33
CA VAL A 68 -12.91 -3.61 9.94
C VAL A 68 -13.01 -3.51 11.46
N THR A 69 -12.01 -2.91 12.12
CA THR A 69 -11.91 -2.92 13.60
C THR A 69 -12.46 -1.66 14.27
N GLY A 70 -12.51 -0.53 13.55
CA GLY A 70 -12.86 0.78 14.11
C GLY A 70 -11.78 1.40 15.01
N ASP A 71 -10.63 0.74 15.22
CA ASP A 71 -9.57 1.22 16.12
C ASP A 71 -8.72 2.30 15.46
N VAL A 72 -9.20 3.54 15.56
CA VAL A 72 -8.56 4.75 15.04
C VAL A 72 -7.16 4.96 15.61
N ALA A 73 -7.03 4.88 16.93
CA ALA A 73 -5.79 5.26 17.60
C ALA A 73 -4.65 4.29 17.29
N ARG A 74 -4.92 2.98 17.23
CA ARG A 74 -3.92 1.98 16.84
C ARG A 74 -3.52 2.14 15.38
N THR A 75 -4.50 2.33 14.49
CA THR A 75 -4.23 2.39 13.04
C THR A 75 -3.51 3.67 12.64
N ASP A 76 -3.78 4.81 13.27
CA ASP A 76 -3.02 6.05 13.07
C ASP A 76 -1.55 5.88 13.51
N ARG A 77 -1.31 5.28 14.68
CA ARG A 77 0.07 5.00 15.13
C ARG A 77 0.81 4.07 14.18
N SER A 78 0.14 3.05 13.65
CA SER A 78 0.73 2.13 12.67
C SER A 78 1.05 2.85 11.35
N ALA A 79 0.15 3.72 10.87
CA ALA A 79 0.38 4.50 9.66
C ALA A 79 1.56 5.47 9.81
N SER A 80 1.65 6.20 10.93
CA SER A 80 2.78 7.09 11.20
C SER A 80 4.11 6.33 11.23
N ARG A 81 4.16 5.18 11.93
CA ARG A 81 5.36 4.33 11.97
C ARG A 81 5.77 3.83 10.59
N LEU A 82 4.82 3.41 9.76
CA LEU A 82 5.11 2.97 8.40
C LEU A 82 5.71 4.11 7.57
N ILE A 83 5.11 5.31 7.64
CA ILE A 83 5.60 6.50 6.93
C ILE A 83 7.01 6.85 7.38
N GLU A 84 7.28 6.83 8.69
CA GLU A 84 8.61 7.08 9.24
C GLU A 84 9.64 6.06 8.72
N GLN A 85 9.29 4.78 8.68
CA GLN A 85 10.18 3.72 8.19
C GLN A 85 10.55 3.88 6.72
N VAL A 86 9.57 4.15 5.85
CA VAL A 86 9.81 4.25 4.39
C VAL A 86 10.44 5.58 3.98
N ALA A 87 10.45 6.58 4.87
CA ALA A 87 11.01 7.90 4.61
C ALA A 87 12.35 8.16 5.33
N ALA A 88 12.82 7.23 6.18
CA ALA A 88 14.06 7.37 6.96
C ALA A 88 15.26 6.61 6.37
N GLU A 89 15.05 5.84 5.30
CA GLU A 89 16.13 5.24 4.47
C GLU A 89 16.50 6.17 3.32
#